data_AF-A0A2E8K097-F1
#
_entry.id   AF-A0A2E8K097-F1
#
_cell.length_a   1.000
_cell.length_b   1.000
_cell.length_c   1.000
_cell.angle_alpha   90.00
_cell.angle_beta   90.00
_cell.angle_gamma   90.00
#
_symmetry.space_group_name_H-M   'P 1'
#
loop_
_entity.id
_entity.type
_entity.pdbx_description
1 polymer ?
#
loop_
_entity_poly.entity_id
_entity_poly.type
_entity_poly.pdbx_seq_one_letter_code
_entity_poly.pdbx_strand_id
1 'polypeptide(L)'
;MTRPSRTSRRDFLAISASGAAAGVLGGKAMGQDGSTPEEPPVQAPQQAPEQESPNDSSSDAIRVAVVGVHSRGWNHVMGFHGQPGCEVVALCDVDSEVLANRARECATGTDKRAGFEVETTGDMRTLLNRDDIDAIAIATPNHTHAMLACWALDAGKHVYVEKPVSHVVEEGARIVEAARRNGKVCATGTQGRTSSSVRDAIEFVHSGGLGKVHCSRGLCYKPRRPIGNSNGPCFAPATVDYDRWLGPVEYRALERPRLHYDWHWDLHTGNGDLGNQGIHQMDIARWALGCDALPNRVLSVGGRLGYADAGDSPNTQVAWFDCNGTPLVFEVRGLPRDKAAQSDKWEMDTYEGQSIGNIVHGENGVVRISNSYSWADFLDNDGNMVQEWKGGGDHFANFVEAVRADDPALLNASIQDGHLSSAFCHLGILSHRLGSPTDTTVVDHAMKSEPTANEAWGRMRDHLVANEIDLRTEKVTLGRPLTIDVASNTIARDPQATRMLARTSRPPFEF
;
A
#
# COMPACT_ATOMS: atom_id res chain seq x y z
N MET A 1 18.71 15.84 51.56
CA MET A 1 17.81 16.80 50.90
C MET A 1 18.07 16.72 49.40
N THR A 2 17.23 16.24 48.49
CA THR A 2 15.92 15.57 48.50
C THR A 2 15.76 14.98 47.08
N ARG A 3 15.69 13.65 46.94
CA ARG A 3 14.85 12.99 45.90
C ARG A 3 13.42 12.91 46.49
N PRO A 4 12.32 12.57 45.76
CA PRO A 4 12.11 12.27 44.33
C PRO A 4 10.86 12.97 43.70
N SER A 5 10.53 12.72 42.42
CA SER A 5 9.18 12.23 42.04
C SER A 5 9.15 11.61 40.63
N ARG A 6 8.36 10.53 40.50
CA ARG A 6 7.99 9.81 39.27
C ARG A 6 6.71 10.44 38.70
N THR A 7 6.62 10.58 37.38
CA THR A 7 5.40 10.77 36.59
C THR A 7 5.75 10.55 35.11
N SER A 8 4.90 10.12 34.18
CA SER A 8 3.93 9.01 34.11
C SER A 8 3.55 8.88 32.62
N ARG A 9 3.80 7.73 32.00
CA ARG A 9 3.11 7.06 30.85
C ARG A 9 2.07 7.78 29.92
N ARG A 10 2.14 9.08 29.62
CA ARG A 10 1.21 9.72 28.66
C ARG A 10 1.85 10.84 27.85
N ASP A 11 2.59 10.48 26.80
CA ASP A 11 2.87 11.37 25.66
C ASP A 11 3.16 10.52 24.42
N PHE A 12 2.16 9.77 23.97
CA PHE A 12 2.09 9.19 22.62
C PHE A 12 0.62 8.90 22.33
N LEU A 13 -0.01 9.73 21.51
CA LEU A 13 -1.18 9.48 20.65
C LEU A 13 -1.85 10.83 20.29
N ALA A 14 -1.78 11.20 19.02
CA ALA A 14 -2.64 12.24 18.43
C ALA A 14 -2.96 11.87 16.98
N ILE A 15 -3.96 11.00 16.80
CA ILE A 15 -4.78 10.88 15.58
C ILE A 15 -6.24 10.77 16.04
N SER A 16 -7.05 11.71 15.55
CA SER A 16 -8.50 11.63 15.27
C SER A 16 -9.48 11.23 16.38
N ALA A 17 -10.29 12.19 16.82
CA ALA A 17 -11.77 12.20 16.69
C ALA A 17 -12.41 13.15 17.72
N SER A 18 -13.16 14.14 17.24
CA SER A 18 -14.20 14.87 17.98
C SER A 18 -15.52 14.50 17.29
N GLY A 19 -16.63 14.14 17.91
CA GLY A 19 -17.09 14.15 19.29
C GLY A 19 -18.60 14.36 19.25
N ALA A 20 -19.39 13.58 20.01
CA ALA A 20 -20.60 14.01 20.72
C ALA A 20 -21.31 12.80 21.34
N ALA A 21 -21.71 12.95 22.60
CA ALA A 21 -22.25 11.95 23.49
C ALA A 21 -23.66 12.36 23.98
N ALA A 22 -24.45 11.36 24.39
CA ALA A 22 -25.44 11.31 25.49
C ALA A 22 -26.40 10.15 25.16
N GLY A 23 -26.70 9.14 25.99
CA GLY A 23 -26.68 9.01 27.44
C GLY A 23 -28.08 8.52 27.85
N VAL A 24 -28.19 7.42 28.61
CA VAL A 24 -29.12 7.19 29.73
C VAL A 24 -29.04 5.72 30.22
N LEU A 25 -28.91 5.64 31.55
CA LEU A 25 -29.00 4.54 32.53
C LEU A 25 -30.19 3.58 32.26
N GLY A 26 -30.27 2.32 32.69
CA GLY A 26 -29.66 1.53 33.77
C GLY A 26 -30.70 0.48 34.20
N GLY A 27 -30.29 -0.67 34.76
CA GLY A 27 -31.23 -1.61 35.39
C GLY A 27 -30.74 -3.06 35.52
N LYS A 28 -30.39 -3.46 36.75
CA LYS A 28 -30.08 -4.83 37.21
C LYS A 28 -31.32 -5.47 37.85
N ALA A 29 -31.43 -6.80 37.77
CA ALA A 29 -31.75 -7.77 38.85
C ALA A 29 -32.18 -9.12 38.20
N MET A 30 -31.54 -10.28 38.40
CA MET A 30 -31.42 -11.18 39.58
C MET A 30 -32.70 -11.92 40.01
N GLY A 31 -32.56 -13.25 40.06
CA GLY A 31 -33.33 -14.20 40.89
C GLY A 31 -34.39 -15.00 40.11
N GLN A 32 -34.70 -16.26 40.41
CA GLN A 32 -34.09 -17.31 41.23
C GLN A 32 -34.91 -18.61 40.98
N ASP A 33 -34.29 -19.76 41.29
CA ASP A 33 -34.80 -21.13 41.46
C ASP A 33 -36.31 -21.44 41.55
N GLY A 34 -36.66 -22.63 41.04
CA GLY A 34 -37.90 -23.35 41.37
C GLY A 34 -37.90 -24.77 40.83
N SER A 35 -37.66 -25.75 41.70
CA SER A 35 -37.50 -27.18 41.44
C SER A 35 -38.82 -28.00 41.37
N THR A 36 -38.88 -28.93 40.39
CA THR A 36 -39.39 -30.34 40.41
C THR A 36 -40.88 -30.62 40.72
N PRO A 37 -41.53 -31.64 40.08
CA PRO A 37 -41.29 -33.09 40.37
C PRO A 37 -41.26 -34.06 39.17
N GLU A 38 -40.63 -35.21 39.40
CA GLU A 38 -40.42 -36.36 38.50
C GLU A 38 -41.69 -37.21 38.25
N GLU A 39 -41.75 -37.81 37.05
CA GLU A 39 -42.65 -38.91 36.66
C GLU A 39 -41.84 -40.12 36.11
N PRO A 40 -42.40 -41.36 36.14
CA PRO A 40 -41.65 -42.63 36.13
C PRO A 40 -41.15 -43.10 34.73
N PRO A 41 -40.21 -44.07 34.66
CA PRO A 41 -39.42 -44.32 33.46
C PRO A 41 -40.16 -45.13 32.40
N VAL A 42 -40.15 -44.61 31.16
CA VAL A 42 -40.59 -45.32 29.96
C VAL A 42 -39.35 -45.88 29.24
N GLN A 43 -39.39 -47.18 28.94
CA GLN A 43 -38.33 -47.92 28.25
C GLN A 43 -38.07 -47.37 26.83
N ALA A 44 -36.80 -47.15 26.50
CA ALA A 44 -36.36 -46.66 25.20
C ALA A 44 -36.43 -47.76 24.11
N PRO A 45 -36.87 -47.44 22.87
CA PRO A 45 -36.62 -48.29 21.71
C PRO A 45 -35.14 -48.27 21.32
N GLN A 46 -34.61 -49.43 20.96
CA GLN A 46 -33.22 -49.66 20.53
C GLN A 46 -32.85 -48.78 19.33
N GLN A 47 -31.76 -48.02 19.44
CA GLN A 47 -31.14 -47.30 18.34
C GLN A 47 -30.42 -48.28 17.40
N ALA A 48 -30.64 -48.11 16.09
CA ALA A 48 -29.83 -48.70 15.03
C ALA A 48 -28.42 -48.08 15.04
N PRO A 49 -27.37 -48.78 14.56
CA PRO A 49 -25.99 -48.32 14.71
C PRO A 49 -25.76 -47.02 13.93
N GLU A 50 -25.33 -45.98 14.64
CA GLU A 50 -24.84 -44.72 14.06
C GLU A 50 -23.62 -45.02 13.17
N GLN A 51 -23.72 -44.65 11.90
CA GLN A 51 -22.54 -44.42 11.08
C GLN A 51 -21.82 -43.21 11.65
N GLU A 52 -20.59 -43.39 12.13
CA GLU A 52 -19.70 -42.29 12.49
C GLU A 52 -19.54 -41.36 11.28
N SER A 53 -20.13 -40.16 11.39
CA SER A 53 -19.85 -39.04 10.50
C SER A 53 -18.46 -38.48 10.81
N PRO A 54 -17.66 -38.12 9.79
CA PRO A 54 -16.33 -37.58 10.00
C PRO A 54 -16.41 -36.23 10.74
N ASN A 55 -15.58 -36.07 11.77
CA ASN A 55 -15.30 -34.85 12.56
C ASN A 55 -15.97 -33.56 12.06
N ASP A 56 -17.03 -33.15 12.73
CA ASP A 56 -17.67 -31.85 12.60
C ASP A 56 -16.92 -30.81 13.45
N SER A 57 -15.71 -30.43 13.01
CA SER A 57 -14.91 -29.39 13.68
C SER A 57 -14.23 -28.41 12.72
N SER A 58 -14.76 -28.19 11.51
CA SER A 58 -14.39 -27.00 10.74
C SER A 58 -15.23 -25.84 11.26
N SER A 59 -14.62 -24.86 11.93
CA SER A 59 -15.32 -23.60 12.10
C SER A 59 -15.60 -23.03 10.69
N ASP A 60 -16.80 -22.50 10.45
CA ASP A 60 -17.14 -21.76 9.22
C ASP A 60 -16.28 -20.48 9.03
N ALA A 61 -15.27 -20.26 9.89
CA ALA A 61 -14.44 -19.08 9.89
C ALA A 61 -13.26 -19.23 8.94
N ILE A 62 -13.00 -18.19 8.15
CA ILE A 62 -11.80 -18.09 7.31
C ILE A 62 -10.58 -17.86 8.21
N ARG A 63 -9.62 -18.76 8.15
CA ARG A 63 -8.42 -18.75 8.98
C ARG A 63 -7.27 -18.07 8.25
N VAL A 64 -6.75 -17.00 8.83
CA VAL A 64 -5.80 -16.08 8.20
C VAL A 64 -4.47 -16.09 8.96
N ALA A 65 -3.38 -16.20 8.20
CA ALA A 65 -2.03 -15.92 8.67
C ALA A 65 -1.60 -14.51 8.25
N VAL A 66 -0.86 -13.79 9.09
CA VAL A 66 -0.32 -12.46 8.74
C VAL A 66 1.21 -12.50 8.72
N VAL A 67 1.81 -12.09 7.59
CA VAL A 67 3.26 -12.08 7.34
C VAL A 67 3.76 -10.63 7.26
N GLY A 68 4.69 -10.28 8.15
CA GLY A 68 5.05 -8.90 8.46
C GLY A 68 3.99 -8.26 9.34
N VAL A 69 4.24 -8.10 10.63
CA VAL A 69 3.21 -7.76 11.64
C VAL A 69 3.49 -6.45 12.39
N HIS A 70 4.49 -5.68 11.95
CA HIS A 70 4.83 -4.41 12.61
C HIS A 70 3.76 -3.33 12.39
N SER A 71 4.05 -2.22 11.69
CA SER A 71 3.09 -1.12 11.56
C SER A 71 1.86 -1.49 10.73
N ARG A 72 1.99 -1.63 9.40
CA ARG A 72 0.85 -1.92 8.52
C ARG A 72 0.31 -3.33 8.74
N GLY A 73 1.18 -4.29 9.01
CA GLY A 73 0.80 -5.64 9.38
C GLY A 73 -0.11 -5.73 10.60
N TRP A 74 0.08 -4.89 11.61
CA TRP A 74 -0.84 -4.85 12.74
C TRP A 74 -2.24 -4.40 12.35
N ASN A 75 -2.38 -3.49 11.37
CA ASN A 75 -3.69 -3.14 10.83
C ASN A 75 -4.33 -4.33 10.09
N HIS A 76 -3.54 -5.24 9.50
CA HIS A 76 -4.07 -6.48 8.92
C HIS A 76 -4.55 -7.42 10.00
N VAL A 77 -3.73 -7.67 11.04
CA VAL A 77 -4.12 -8.50 12.19
C VAL A 77 -5.44 -8.00 12.78
N MET A 78 -5.52 -6.71 13.07
CA MET A 78 -6.73 -6.11 13.65
C MET A 78 -7.90 -5.99 12.65
N GLY A 79 -7.60 -5.83 11.36
CA GLY A 79 -8.59 -5.75 10.29
C GLY A 79 -9.30 -7.08 10.10
N PHE A 80 -8.54 -8.15 9.87
CA PHE A 80 -9.07 -9.51 9.68
C PHE A 80 -9.73 -10.07 10.94
N HIS A 81 -9.11 -9.92 12.11
CA HIS A 81 -9.75 -10.34 13.37
C HIS A 81 -11.06 -9.59 13.65
N GLY A 82 -11.23 -8.39 13.09
CA GLY A 82 -12.47 -7.64 13.18
C GLY A 82 -13.58 -8.10 12.22
N GLN A 83 -13.29 -8.97 11.26
CA GLN A 83 -14.27 -9.41 10.27
C GLN A 83 -15.11 -10.59 10.78
N PRO A 84 -16.45 -10.56 10.62
CA PRO A 84 -17.30 -11.69 10.96
C PRO A 84 -16.92 -12.97 10.19
N GLY A 85 -16.73 -14.06 10.92
CA GLY A 85 -16.32 -15.35 10.35
C GLY A 85 -14.89 -15.33 9.81
N CYS A 86 -13.98 -14.63 10.50
CA CYS A 86 -12.56 -14.62 10.20
C CYS A 86 -11.76 -14.78 11.50
N GLU A 87 -10.76 -15.66 11.49
CA GLU A 87 -9.86 -15.91 12.61
C GLU A 87 -8.42 -15.65 12.18
N VAL A 88 -7.67 -14.84 12.94
CA VAL A 88 -6.23 -14.74 12.75
C VAL A 88 -5.57 -15.81 13.61
N VAL A 89 -4.90 -16.77 12.97
CA VAL A 89 -4.42 -18.00 13.63
C VAL A 89 -2.90 -18.07 13.76
N ALA A 90 -2.18 -17.30 12.92
CA ALA A 90 -0.73 -17.27 12.94
C ALA A 90 -0.14 -15.91 12.54
N LEU A 91 0.98 -15.56 13.17
CA LEU A 91 1.80 -14.41 12.86
C LEU A 91 3.19 -14.87 12.38
N CYS A 92 3.70 -14.21 11.35
CA CYS A 92 5.06 -14.42 10.85
C CYS A 92 5.81 -13.11 10.74
N ASP A 93 6.99 -13.01 11.34
CA ASP A 93 7.89 -11.87 11.17
C ASP A 93 9.34 -12.30 11.32
N VAL A 94 10.21 -11.72 10.50
CA VAL A 94 11.66 -11.97 10.55
C VAL A 94 12.32 -11.23 11.71
N ASP A 95 11.64 -10.25 12.30
CA ASP A 95 12.06 -9.57 13.53
C ASP A 95 11.42 -10.24 14.75
N SER A 96 12.23 -11.00 15.49
CA SER A 96 11.76 -11.78 16.65
C SER A 96 11.17 -10.91 17.76
N GLU A 97 11.64 -9.65 17.90
CA GLU A 97 11.12 -8.74 18.92
C GLU A 97 9.75 -8.20 18.53
N VAL A 98 9.57 -7.81 17.26
CA VAL A 98 8.27 -7.43 16.71
C VAL A 98 7.27 -8.57 16.88
N LEU A 99 7.66 -9.79 16.49
CA LEU A 99 6.81 -10.97 16.55
C LEU A 99 6.34 -11.26 17.98
N ALA A 100 7.27 -11.30 18.95
CA ALA A 100 6.96 -11.55 20.35
C ALA A 100 6.06 -10.45 20.95
N ASN A 101 6.27 -9.19 20.58
CA ASN A 101 5.44 -8.09 21.05
C ASN A 101 4.01 -8.17 20.49
N ARG A 102 3.83 -8.46 19.19
CA ARG A 102 2.50 -8.58 18.60
C ARG A 102 1.72 -9.79 19.10
N ALA A 103 2.38 -10.93 19.29
CA ALA A 103 1.74 -12.11 19.88
C ALA A 103 1.23 -11.81 21.30
N ARG A 104 2.02 -11.07 22.11
CA ARG A 104 1.59 -10.63 23.45
C ARG A 104 0.39 -9.69 23.37
N GLU A 105 0.36 -8.76 22.42
CA GLU A 105 -0.77 -7.84 22.23
C GLU A 105 -2.04 -8.59 21.79
N CYS A 106 -1.93 -9.59 20.91
CA CYS A 106 -3.03 -10.50 20.58
C CYS A 106 -3.58 -11.21 21.82
N ALA A 107 -2.72 -11.86 22.61
CA ALA A 107 -3.13 -12.60 23.81
C ALA A 107 -3.73 -11.70 24.91
N THR A 108 -3.22 -10.47 25.05
CA THR A 108 -3.71 -9.52 26.06
C THR A 108 -5.05 -8.90 25.67
N GLY A 109 -5.27 -8.70 24.36
CA GLY A 109 -6.43 -7.97 23.85
C GLY A 109 -6.40 -6.47 24.19
N THR A 110 -7.55 -5.82 24.06
CA THR A 110 -7.76 -4.41 24.39
C THR A 110 -9.08 -4.24 25.14
N ASP A 111 -9.35 -3.04 25.67
CA ASP A 111 -10.66 -2.73 26.27
C ASP A 111 -11.85 -2.94 25.32
N LYS A 112 -11.59 -2.98 24.00
CA LYS A 112 -12.60 -3.13 22.96
C LYS A 112 -12.67 -4.53 22.36
N ARG A 113 -11.70 -5.41 22.63
CA ARG A 113 -11.54 -6.71 21.97
C ARG A 113 -10.89 -7.72 22.90
N ALA A 114 -11.53 -8.87 23.06
CA ALA A 114 -10.94 -9.98 23.81
C ALA A 114 -9.59 -10.39 23.21
N GLY A 115 -8.69 -10.84 24.07
CA GLY A 115 -7.45 -11.45 23.62
C GLY A 115 -7.72 -12.75 22.86
N PHE A 116 -6.82 -13.08 21.94
CA PHE A 116 -6.83 -14.33 21.18
C PHE A 116 -5.41 -14.84 20.99
N GLU A 117 -5.28 -16.16 20.94
CA GLU A 117 -4.00 -16.82 20.76
C GLU A 117 -3.65 -16.93 19.28
N VAL A 118 -2.36 -16.82 18.98
CA VAL A 118 -1.79 -16.96 17.65
C VAL A 118 -0.53 -17.78 17.73
N GLU A 119 -0.32 -18.67 16.76
CA GLU A 119 0.98 -19.28 16.58
C GLU A 119 1.96 -18.28 15.97
N THR A 120 3.25 -18.44 16.26
CA THR A 120 4.29 -17.53 15.77
C THR A 120 5.40 -18.29 15.06
N THR A 121 5.91 -17.71 13.98
CA THR A 121 7.06 -18.25 13.24
C THR A 121 7.91 -17.13 12.66
N GLY A 122 9.22 -17.36 12.53
CA GLY A 122 10.13 -16.45 11.80
C GLY A 122 10.23 -16.76 10.31
N ASP A 123 9.53 -17.79 9.83
CA ASP A 123 9.68 -18.33 8.48
C ASP A 123 8.32 -18.68 7.87
N MET A 124 7.91 -17.93 6.84
CA MET A 124 6.62 -18.14 6.16
C MET A 124 6.47 -19.55 5.58
N ARG A 125 7.56 -20.25 5.26
CA ARG A 125 7.49 -21.62 4.71
C ARG A 125 6.82 -22.60 5.66
N THR A 126 6.84 -22.35 6.97
CA THR A 126 6.12 -23.18 7.94
C THR A 126 4.61 -22.98 7.87
N LEU A 127 4.14 -21.80 7.42
CA LEU A 127 2.72 -21.50 7.24
C LEU A 127 2.15 -22.13 5.97
N LEU A 128 2.97 -22.30 4.93
CA LEU A 128 2.55 -22.88 3.66
C LEU A 128 2.07 -24.34 3.82
N ASN A 129 2.68 -25.08 4.76
CA ASN A 129 2.38 -26.48 5.03
C ASN A 129 1.23 -26.70 6.04
N ARG A 130 0.54 -25.62 6.45
CA ARG A 130 -0.56 -25.69 7.40
C ARG A 130 -1.88 -25.80 6.67
N ASP A 131 -2.54 -26.94 6.77
CA ASP A 131 -3.85 -27.18 6.14
C ASP A 131 -4.97 -26.36 6.79
N ASP A 132 -4.77 -25.87 8.02
CA ASP A 132 -5.73 -25.05 8.75
C ASP A 132 -5.69 -23.55 8.38
N ILE A 133 -4.87 -23.14 7.42
CA ILE A 133 -4.79 -21.75 6.95
C ILE A 133 -5.42 -21.65 5.56
N ASP A 134 -6.44 -20.79 5.43
CA ASP A 134 -7.13 -20.53 4.16
C ASP A 134 -6.47 -19.40 3.37
N ALA A 135 -6.05 -18.34 4.08
CA ALA A 135 -5.52 -17.13 3.49
C ALA A 135 -4.25 -16.60 4.19
N ILE A 136 -3.38 -15.96 3.41
CA ILE A 136 -2.19 -15.27 3.91
C ILE A 136 -2.25 -13.79 3.56
N ALA A 137 -2.16 -12.94 4.57
CA ALA A 137 -2.05 -11.49 4.44
C ALA A 137 -0.59 -11.06 4.54
N ILE A 138 -0.07 -10.33 3.54
CA ILE A 138 1.34 -9.96 3.41
C ILE A 138 1.47 -8.44 3.56
N ALA A 139 2.25 -8.00 4.54
CA ALA A 139 2.54 -6.60 4.84
C ALA A 139 4.04 -6.37 5.15
N THR A 140 4.91 -7.11 4.47
CA THR A 140 6.37 -6.98 4.52
C THR A 140 6.85 -5.75 3.70
N PRO A 141 8.16 -5.51 3.57
CA PRO A 141 8.66 -4.56 2.57
C PRO A 141 8.40 -5.05 1.14
N ASN A 142 8.17 -4.12 0.21
CA ASN A 142 7.67 -4.43 -1.13
C ASN A 142 8.60 -5.33 -1.97
N HIS A 143 9.91 -5.31 -1.71
CA HIS A 143 10.87 -6.19 -2.38
C HIS A 143 10.66 -7.67 -2.09
N THR A 144 9.84 -8.05 -1.10
CA THR A 144 9.51 -9.45 -0.80
C THR A 144 8.09 -9.85 -1.20
N HIS A 145 7.20 -8.89 -1.51
CA HIS A 145 5.77 -9.14 -1.72
C HIS A 145 5.49 -10.20 -2.77
N ALA A 146 6.06 -10.05 -3.97
CA ALA A 146 5.78 -10.95 -5.09
C ALA A 146 6.20 -12.39 -4.81
N MET A 147 7.37 -12.57 -4.18
CA MET A 147 7.88 -13.88 -3.78
C MET A 147 6.93 -14.57 -2.81
N LEU A 148 6.60 -13.87 -1.71
CA LEU A 148 5.75 -14.42 -0.66
C LEU A 148 4.33 -14.70 -1.19
N ALA A 149 3.80 -13.83 -2.05
CA ALA A 149 2.50 -14.03 -2.69
C ALA A 149 2.50 -15.25 -3.62
N CYS A 150 3.51 -15.41 -4.49
CA CYS A 150 3.60 -16.58 -5.37
C CYS A 150 3.72 -17.88 -4.56
N TRP A 151 4.57 -17.91 -3.53
CA TRP A 151 4.68 -19.08 -2.64
C TRP A 151 3.37 -19.44 -1.95
N ALA A 152 2.61 -18.45 -1.47
CA ALA A 152 1.29 -18.69 -0.87
C ALA A 152 0.27 -19.21 -1.88
N LEU A 153 0.20 -18.61 -3.07
CA LEU A 153 -0.72 -19.03 -4.14
C LEU A 153 -0.42 -20.44 -4.62
N ASP A 154 0.86 -20.77 -4.82
CA ASP A 154 1.30 -22.12 -5.23
C ASP A 154 1.10 -23.17 -4.13
N ALA A 155 1.04 -22.75 -2.85
CA ALA A 155 0.62 -23.59 -1.74
C ALA A 155 -0.92 -23.68 -1.58
N GLY A 156 -1.69 -23.15 -2.55
CA GLY A 156 -3.15 -23.21 -2.57
C GLY A 156 -3.84 -22.24 -1.61
N LYS A 157 -3.14 -21.21 -1.11
CA LYS A 157 -3.67 -20.22 -0.18
C LYS A 157 -4.25 -19.01 -0.92
N HIS A 158 -5.31 -18.43 -0.40
CA HIS A 158 -5.76 -17.10 -0.83
C HIS A 158 -4.77 -16.04 -0.34
N VAL A 159 -4.65 -14.91 -1.05
CA VAL A 159 -3.64 -13.89 -0.73
C VAL A 159 -4.23 -12.49 -0.67
N TYR A 160 -3.96 -11.80 0.42
CA TYR A 160 -4.08 -10.35 0.49
C TYR A 160 -2.67 -9.76 0.58
N VAL A 161 -2.22 -9.00 -0.42
CA VAL A 161 -0.86 -8.44 -0.45
C VAL A 161 -0.88 -6.92 -0.42
N GLU A 162 -0.09 -6.31 0.46
CA GLU A 162 0.04 -4.86 0.49
C GLU A 162 0.60 -4.30 -0.81
N LYS A 163 0.19 -3.06 -1.09
CA LYS A 163 0.75 -2.27 -2.17
C LYS A 163 2.12 -1.70 -1.77
N PRO A 164 3.03 -1.44 -2.72
CA PRO A 164 3.00 -1.96 -4.09
C PRO A 164 3.25 -3.48 -4.08
N VAL A 165 2.61 -4.22 -4.98
CA VAL A 165 2.56 -5.69 -4.90
C VAL A 165 3.88 -6.36 -5.30
N SER A 166 4.81 -5.58 -5.87
CA SER A 166 6.10 -6.04 -6.41
C SER A 166 7.13 -4.91 -6.33
N HIS A 167 8.37 -5.19 -6.74
CA HIS A 167 9.45 -4.21 -6.79
C HIS A 167 9.94 -3.89 -8.22
N VAL A 168 9.75 -4.82 -9.16
CA VAL A 168 9.92 -4.62 -10.60
C VAL A 168 8.68 -5.11 -11.37
N VAL A 169 8.60 -4.79 -12.67
CA VAL A 169 7.37 -5.01 -13.47
C VAL A 169 7.05 -6.50 -13.64
N GLU A 170 8.05 -7.31 -14.02
CA GLU A 170 7.88 -8.75 -14.25
C GLU A 170 7.21 -9.44 -13.05
N GLU A 171 7.66 -9.11 -11.84
CA GLU A 171 7.20 -9.73 -10.62
C GLU A 171 5.70 -9.61 -10.38
N GLY A 172 5.11 -8.44 -10.64
CA GLY A 172 3.67 -8.28 -10.51
C GLY A 172 2.92 -9.17 -11.51
N ALA A 173 3.43 -9.32 -12.74
CA ALA A 173 2.84 -10.22 -13.73
C ALA A 173 2.91 -11.69 -13.27
N ARG A 174 3.96 -12.06 -12.52
CA ARG A 174 4.10 -13.41 -11.96
C ARG A 174 3.07 -13.71 -10.88
N ILE A 175 2.73 -12.73 -10.02
CA ILE A 175 1.67 -12.91 -9.02
C ILE A 175 0.31 -13.08 -9.72
N VAL A 176 0.04 -12.27 -10.75
CA VAL A 176 -1.19 -12.38 -11.56
C VAL A 176 -1.30 -13.77 -12.16
N GLU A 177 -0.23 -14.27 -12.79
CA GLU A 177 -0.23 -15.61 -13.38
C GLU A 177 -0.37 -16.71 -12.31
N ALA A 178 0.30 -16.59 -11.16
CA ALA A 178 0.16 -17.54 -10.06
C ALA A 178 -1.28 -17.56 -9.51
N ALA A 179 -1.94 -16.40 -9.36
CA ALA A 179 -3.32 -16.32 -8.89
C ALA A 179 -4.28 -16.98 -9.89
N ARG A 180 -4.10 -16.69 -11.19
CA ARG A 180 -4.90 -17.29 -12.27
C ARG A 180 -4.69 -18.80 -12.37
N ARG A 181 -3.43 -19.26 -12.33
CA ARG A 181 -3.06 -20.68 -12.45
C ARG A 181 -3.64 -21.52 -11.32
N ASN A 182 -3.62 -20.99 -10.10
CA ASN A 182 -4.10 -21.71 -8.92
C ASN A 182 -5.59 -21.46 -8.62
N GLY A 183 -6.25 -20.57 -9.38
CA GLY A 183 -7.66 -20.22 -9.16
C GLY A 183 -7.93 -19.54 -7.83
N LYS A 184 -6.93 -18.87 -7.24
CA LYS A 184 -7.02 -18.30 -5.89
C LYS A 184 -7.33 -16.82 -5.90
N VAL A 185 -8.22 -16.40 -5.00
CA VAL A 185 -8.46 -14.99 -4.68
C VAL A 185 -7.15 -14.32 -4.27
N CYS A 186 -6.74 -13.31 -5.03
CA CYS A 186 -5.56 -12.50 -4.75
C CYS A 186 -5.91 -11.02 -4.85
N ALA A 187 -5.92 -10.32 -3.71
CA ALA A 187 -6.24 -8.90 -3.61
C ALA A 187 -5.01 -8.06 -3.30
N THR A 188 -5.02 -6.82 -3.79
CA THR A 188 -4.01 -5.80 -3.47
C THR A 188 -4.50 -4.82 -2.41
N GLY A 189 -3.58 -4.26 -1.62
CA GLY A 189 -3.85 -3.26 -0.58
C GLY A 189 -4.29 -1.86 -1.06
N THR A 190 -4.89 -1.74 -2.24
CA THR A 190 -5.31 -0.46 -2.83
C THR A 190 -6.72 -0.07 -2.39
N GLN A 191 -6.81 0.40 -1.15
CA GLN A 191 -8.06 0.62 -0.39
C GLN A 191 -9.09 1.53 -1.10
N GLY A 192 -8.63 2.50 -1.90
CA GLY A 192 -9.50 3.46 -2.59
C GLY A 192 -10.55 2.79 -3.48
N ARG A 193 -10.26 1.61 -4.04
CA ARG A 193 -11.18 0.88 -4.93
C ARG A 193 -12.43 0.35 -4.24
N THR A 194 -12.38 0.08 -2.94
CA THR A 194 -13.56 -0.37 -2.18
C THR A 194 -14.42 0.79 -1.70
N SER A 195 -13.90 2.03 -1.77
CA SER A 195 -14.66 3.19 -1.30
C SER A 195 -15.79 3.55 -2.25
N SER A 196 -17.00 3.76 -1.71
CA SER A 196 -18.13 4.23 -2.51
C SER A 196 -17.89 5.60 -3.12
N SER A 197 -17.36 6.58 -2.37
CA SER A 197 -17.13 7.92 -2.91
C SER A 197 -16.15 7.93 -4.09
N VAL A 198 -15.14 7.07 -4.04
CA VAL A 198 -14.18 6.92 -5.15
C VAL A 198 -14.84 6.21 -6.33
N ARG A 199 -15.55 5.10 -6.10
CA ARG A 199 -16.27 4.36 -7.16
C ARG A 199 -17.27 5.25 -7.90
N ASP A 200 -18.10 5.99 -7.17
CA ASP A 200 -19.12 6.86 -7.75
C ASP A 200 -18.50 8.00 -8.56
N ALA A 201 -17.38 8.57 -8.08
CA ALA A 201 -16.64 9.59 -8.83
C ALA A 201 -16.02 9.02 -10.11
N ILE A 202 -15.45 7.82 -10.06
CA ILE A 202 -14.88 7.16 -11.25
C ILE A 202 -15.98 6.77 -12.24
N GLU A 203 -17.13 6.29 -11.77
CA GLU A 203 -18.30 6.02 -12.60
C GLU A 203 -18.81 7.30 -13.29
N PHE A 204 -18.82 8.43 -12.58
CA PHE A 204 -19.13 9.72 -13.19
C PHE A 204 -18.14 10.10 -14.31
N VAL A 205 -16.84 9.87 -14.11
CA VAL A 205 -15.82 10.10 -15.14
C VAL A 205 -16.06 9.17 -16.35
N HIS A 206 -16.23 7.86 -16.11
CA HIS A 206 -16.40 6.84 -17.16
C HIS A 206 -17.72 6.95 -17.92
N SER A 207 -18.78 7.45 -17.27
CA SER A 207 -20.07 7.74 -17.92
C SER A 207 -20.05 9.02 -18.77
N GLY A 208 -18.93 9.74 -18.80
CA GLY A 208 -18.74 10.94 -19.61
C GLY A 208 -19.13 12.25 -18.92
N GLY A 209 -19.35 12.26 -17.60
CA GLY A 209 -19.73 13.45 -16.84
C GLY A 209 -18.72 14.61 -16.97
N LEU A 210 -17.43 14.29 -17.09
CA LEU A 210 -16.35 15.26 -17.33
C LEU A 210 -16.19 15.70 -18.79
N GLY A 211 -16.97 15.15 -19.73
CA GLY A 211 -16.70 15.28 -21.15
C GLY A 211 -15.38 14.61 -21.53
N LYS A 212 -14.65 15.15 -22.51
CA LYS A 212 -13.34 14.59 -22.87
C LYS A 212 -12.33 14.80 -21.74
N VAL A 213 -11.81 13.73 -21.17
CA VAL A 213 -10.72 13.78 -20.18
C VAL A 213 -9.43 14.28 -20.85
N HIS A 214 -8.77 15.24 -20.23
CA HIS A 214 -7.54 15.87 -20.72
C HIS A 214 -6.30 15.40 -19.96
N CYS A 215 -6.44 15.11 -18.67
CA CYS A 215 -5.35 14.69 -17.80
C CYS A 215 -5.88 14.05 -16.53
N SER A 216 -5.16 13.06 -16.00
CA SER A 216 -5.34 12.58 -14.64
C SER A 216 -4.07 12.79 -13.83
N ARG A 217 -4.21 13.29 -12.59
CA ARG A 217 -3.10 13.59 -11.71
C ARG A 217 -3.18 12.78 -10.43
N GLY A 218 -2.03 12.32 -9.97
CA GLY A 218 -1.82 11.78 -8.63
C GLY A 218 -0.81 12.65 -7.88
N LEU A 219 -1.15 13.05 -6.65
CA LEU A 219 -0.29 13.88 -5.82
C LEU A 219 0.13 13.12 -4.56
N CYS A 220 1.41 13.18 -4.24
CA CYS A 220 1.98 12.74 -2.97
C CYS A 220 2.84 13.88 -2.39
N TYR A 221 2.18 14.94 -1.91
CA TYR A 221 2.84 16.02 -1.16
C TYR A 221 2.80 15.66 0.31
N LYS A 222 3.78 14.86 0.73
CA LYS A 222 3.87 14.29 2.06
C LYS A 222 5.18 14.72 2.73
N PRO A 223 5.16 15.16 3.99
CA PRO A 223 6.39 15.60 4.64
C PRO A 223 7.33 14.43 4.87
N ARG A 224 8.54 14.51 4.30
CA ARG A 224 9.58 13.49 4.41
C ARG A 224 10.84 14.09 5.02
N ARG A 225 11.11 13.78 6.28
CA ARG A 225 12.36 14.20 6.92
C ARG A 225 13.54 13.36 6.37
N PRO A 226 14.77 13.91 6.36
CA PRO A 226 15.95 13.15 5.97
C PRO A 226 16.11 11.92 6.87
N ILE A 227 16.66 10.84 6.29
CA ILE A 227 16.79 9.55 7.00
C ILE A 227 18.07 9.44 7.83
N GLY A 228 18.94 10.45 7.77
CA GLY A 228 20.24 10.47 8.40
C GLY A 228 21.34 9.88 7.50
N ASN A 229 22.59 10.12 7.88
CA ASN A 229 23.77 9.67 7.14
C ASN A 229 24.32 8.35 7.69
N SER A 230 24.98 7.56 6.84
CA SER A 230 25.78 6.39 7.22
C SER A 230 27.27 6.75 7.23
N ASN A 231 27.78 7.23 8.38
CA ASN A 231 29.20 7.56 8.54
C ASN A 231 30.06 6.34 8.96
N GLY A 232 29.59 5.12 8.65
CA GLY A 232 30.23 3.86 9.05
C GLY A 232 29.32 2.65 8.79
N PRO A 233 29.79 1.43 9.14
CA PRO A 233 29.02 0.21 8.94
C PRO A 233 27.69 0.29 9.69
N CYS A 234 26.58 0.12 8.98
CA CYS A 234 25.28 -0.07 9.62
C CYS A 234 25.01 -1.57 9.72
N PHE A 235 24.49 -1.99 10.87
CA PHE A 235 24.15 -3.39 11.13
C PHE A 235 22.64 -3.53 11.22
N ALA A 236 22.11 -4.61 10.65
CA ALA A 236 20.74 -4.99 10.92
C ALA A 236 20.55 -5.22 12.43
N PRO A 237 19.38 -4.91 13.02
CA PRO A 237 19.10 -5.23 14.41
C PRO A 237 19.31 -6.73 14.67
N ALA A 238 19.89 -7.08 15.82
CA ALA A 238 20.20 -8.48 16.16
C ALA A 238 18.95 -9.39 16.26
N THR A 239 17.77 -8.78 16.40
CA THR A 239 16.47 -9.46 16.42
C THR A 239 15.95 -9.81 15.03
N VAL A 240 16.55 -9.27 13.97
CA VAL A 240 16.11 -9.44 12.59
C VAL A 240 16.95 -10.51 11.91
N ASP A 241 16.28 -11.53 11.38
CA ASP A 241 16.87 -12.36 10.35
C ASP A 241 17.03 -11.55 9.05
N TYR A 242 18.22 -10.96 8.90
CA TYR A 242 18.49 -10.05 7.80
C TYR A 242 18.53 -10.75 6.44
N ASP A 243 18.92 -12.02 6.41
CA ASP A 243 18.90 -12.81 5.18
C ASP A 243 17.45 -13.01 4.72
N ARG A 244 16.54 -13.43 5.59
CA ARG A 244 15.12 -13.53 5.23
C ARG A 244 14.49 -12.16 4.95
N TRP A 245 14.94 -11.10 5.63
CA TRP A 245 14.46 -9.73 5.38
C TRP A 245 14.82 -9.23 3.97
N LEU A 246 16.05 -9.50 3.49
CA LEU A 246 16.46 -9.20 2.12
C LEU A 246 15.68 -10.06 1.12
N GLY A 247 15.40 -11.32 1.46
CA GLY A 247 14.60 -12.21 0.62
C GLY A 247 15.18 -12.30 -0.80
N PRO A 248 14.43 -11.95 -1.85
CA PRO A 248 14.88 -12.16 -3.23
C PRO A 248 15.93 -11.16 -3.75
N VAL A 249 16.20 -10.04 -3.06
CA VAL A 249 17.22 -9.07 -3.54
C VAL A 249 18.64 -9.55 -3.26
N GLU A 250 19.62 -9.07 -4.05
CA GLU A 250 21.05 -9.34 -3.83
C GLU A 250 21.44 -9.00 -2.38
N TYR A 251 22.33 -9.81 -1.80
CA TYR A 251 22.81 -9.54 -0.46
C TYR A 251 23.67 -8.28 -0.45
N ARG A 252 23.19 -7.24 0.25
CA ARG A 252 23.93 -5.99 0.49
C ARG A 252 23.89 -5.66 1.97
N ALA A 253 24.99 -5.14 2.50
CA ALA A 253 25.02 -4.63 3.87
C ALA A 253 24.01 -3.49 4.04
N LEU A 254 23.55 -3.26 5.27
CA LEU A 254 22.72 -2.10 5.56
C LEU A 254 23.57 -0.83 5.39
N GLU A 255 23.10 0.12 4.58
CA GLU A 255 23.81 1.36 4.27
C GLU A 255 23.09 2.60 4.84
N ARG A 256 22.12 2.39 5.73
CA ARG A 256 21.30 3.45 6.35
C ARG A 256 21.13 3.21 7.86
N PRO A 257 20.92 4.27 8.67
CA PRO A 257 20.85 4.13 10.13
C PRO A 257 19.70 3.28 10.66
N ARG A 258 18.55 3.27 9.97
CA ARG A 258 17.36 2.52 10.39
C ARG A 258 16.96 1.51 9.33
N LEU A 259 16.79 0.27 9.74
CA LEU A 259 16.29 -0.79 8.86
C LEU A 259 14.79 -0.56 8.54
N HIS A 260 13.99 -0.45 9.61
CA HIS A 260 12.54 -0.35 9.54
C HIS A 260 12.10 1.01 9.00
N TYR A 261 11.03 0.98 8.21
CA TYR A 261 10.46 2.08 7.45
C TYR A 261 11.38 2.68 6.36
N ASP A 262 12.64 2.97 6.64
CA ASP A 262 13.52 3.68 5.70
C ASP A 262 13.97 2.84 4.49
N TRP A 263 13.59 1.56 4.42
CA TRP A 263 13.82 0.67 3.27
C TRP A 263 13.26 1.20 1.94
N HIS A 264 12.21 2.03 1.97
CA HIS A 264 11.65 2.59 0.73
C HIS A 264 12.52 3.70 0.13
N TRP A 265 13.44 4.27 0.92
CA TRP A 265 14.40 5.28 0.46
C TRP A 265 15.65 4.70 -0.18
N ASP A 266 15.70 3.38 -0.27
CA ASP A 266 16.79 2.60 -0.80
C ASP A 266 16.27 1.84 -2.04
N LEU A 267 16.74 2.21 -3.23
CA LEU A 267 16.34 1.63 -4.52
C LEU A 267 16.69 0.15 -4.68
N HIS A 268 17.50 -0.40 -3.77
CA HIS A 268 17.76 -1.83 -3.66
C HIS A 268 16.61 -2.60 -3.04
N THR A 269 15.86 -1.96 -2.13
CA THR A 269 14.79 -2.60 -1.34
C THR A 269 13.44 -1.89 -1.48
N GLY A 270 13.35 -0.84 -2.29
CA GLY A 270 12.18 0.02 -2.35
C GLY A 270 12.12 0.90 -3.60
N ASN A 271 11.05 1.66 -3.74
CA ASN A 271 10.76 2.42 -4.97
C ASN A 271 10.45 3.90 -4.67
N GLY A 272 11.08 4.44 -3.62
CA GLY A 272 10.83 5.80 -3.15
C GLY A 272 9.38 6.04 -2.77
N ASP A 273 9.02 7.32 -2.71
CA ASP A 273 7.65 7.70 -2.37
C ASP A 273 6.65 7.46 -3.49
N LEU A 274 7.12 7.42 -4.75
CA LEU A 274 6.29 7.03 -5.89
C LEU A 274 5.70 5.63 -5.68
N GLY A 275 6.49 4.66 -5.21
CA GLY A 275 6.00 3.32 -4.89
C GLY A 275 5.43 3.18 -3.47
N ASN A 276 5.97 3.86 -2.46
CA ASN A 276 5.55 3.68 -1.07
C ASN A 276 4.14 4.24 -0.79
N GLN A 277 3.93 5.54 -1.03
CA GLN A 277 2.63 6.17 -0.86
C GLN A 277 1.94 6.40 -2.19
N GLY A 278 2.70 6.85 -3.20
CA GLY A 278 2.18 7.33 -4.45
C GLY A 278 1.35 6.30 -5.21
N ILE A 279 1.59 5.00 -5.05
CA ILE A 279 0.81 3.96 -5.72
C ILE A 279 -0.70 4.05 -5.44
N HIS A 280 -1.13 4.51 -4.26
CA HIS A 280 -2.57 4.66 -4.00
C HIS A 280 -3.20 5.66 -4.96
N GLN A 281 -2.58 6.84 -5.11
CA GLN A 281 -3.03 7.86 -6.04
C GLN A 281 -2.73 7.46 -7.48
N MET A 282 -1.65 6.71 -7.76
CA MET A 282 -1.34 6.21 -9.10
C MET A 282 -2.48 5.31 -9.61
N ASP A 283 -2.97 4.42 -8.74
CA ASP A 283 -4.07 3.52 -9.08
C ASP A 283 -5.36 4.26 -9.44
N ILE A 284 -5.79 5.21 -8.61
CA ILE A 284 -6.97 6.03 -8.89
C ILE A 284 -6.77 6.87 -10.15
N ALA A 285 -5.57 7.43 -10.34
CA ALA A 285 -5.27 8.23 -11.53
C ALA A 285 -5.36 7.38 -12.81
N ARG A 286 -4.80 6.16 -12.79
CA ARG A 286 -4.86 5.19 -13.89
C ARG A 286 -6.30 4.75 -14.15
N TRP A 287 -7.03 4.44 -13.09
CA TRP A 287 -8.42 3.99 -13.15
C TRP A 287 -9.35 5.04 -13.73
N ALA A 288 -9.18 6.31 -13.35
CA ALA A 288 -9.94 7.42 -13.94
C ALA A 288 -9.76 7.54 -15.46
N LEU A 289 -8.59 7.16 -15.99
CA LEU A 289 -8.32 7.15 -17.43
C LEU A 289 -8.77 5.86 -18.13
N GLY A 290 -9.24 4.84 -17.40
CA GLY A 290 -9.51 3.52 -17.97
C GLY A 290 -8.25 2.87 -18.57
N CYS A 291 -7.06 3.18 -18.02
CA CYS A 291 -5.80 2.70 -18.55
C CYS A 291 -5.46 1.31 -17.99
N ASP A 292 -6.03 0.27 -18.60
CA ASP A 292 -5.89 -1.13 -18.14
C ASP A 292 -4.74 -1.90 -18.81
N ALA A 293 -3.65 -1.18 -19.10
CA ALA A 293 -2.39 -1.71 -19.62
C ALA A 293 -1.21 -0.89 -19.10
N LEU A 294 0.02 -1.30 -19.41
CA LEU A 294 1.21 -0.46 -19.19
C LEU A 294 1.12 0.82 -20.04
N PRO A 295 1.70 1.96 -19.59
CA PRO A 295 1.66 3.21 -20.35
C PRO A 295 2.50 3.07 -21.61
N ASN A 296 2.15 3.78 -22.69
CA ASN A 296 2.90 3.73 -23.95
C ASN A 296 4.28 4.38 -23.81
N ARG A 297 4.36 5.44 -23.02
CA ARG A 297 5.59 6.21 -22.77
C ARG A 297 5.66 6.66 -21.32
N VAL A 298 6.87 6.80 -20.81
CA VAL A 298 7.14 7.41 -19.50
C VAL A 298 8.36 8.33 -19.59
N LEU A 299 8.29 9.44 -18.84
CA LEU A 299 9.41 10.34 -18.60
C LEU A 299 9.34 10.83 -17.15
N SER A 300 10.48 10.88 -16.47
CA SER A 300 10.55 11.44 -15.12
C SER A 300 11.61 12.53 -15.00
N VAL A 301 11.38 13.48 -14.09
CA VAL A 301 12.42 14.38 -13.58
C VAL A 301 12.32 14.40 -12.06
N GLY A 302 13.46 14.36 -11.36
CA GLY A 302 13.45 14.39 -9.91
C GLY A 302 14.81 14.24 -9.27
N GLY A 303 14.83 14.03 -7.95
CA GLY A 303 16.06 13.71 -7.23
C GLY A 303 15.87 13.63 -5.73
N ARG A 304 16.96 13.34 -5.04
CA ARG A 304 17.13 13.48 -3.59
C ARG A 304 17.63 14.91 -3.29
N LEU A 305 16.70 15.86 -3.28
CA LEU A 305 17.00 17.30 -3.29
C LEU A 305 16.82 17.91 -1.89
N GLY A 306 17.76 18.75 -1.47
CA GLY A 306 17.76 19.37 -0.15
C GLY A 306 18.15 18.45 1.01
N TYR A 307 18.61 17.22 0.73
CA TYR A 307 19.11 16.29 1.74
C TYR A 307 20.54 15.85 1.45
N ALA A 308 21.35 15.81 2.51
CA ALA A 308 22.57 15.01 2.58
C ALA A 308 22.29 13.87 3.55
N ASP A 309 21.83 12.73 3.02
CA ASP A 309 21.46 11.55 3.79
C ASP A 309 21.71 10.25 3.00
N ALA A 310 21.44 9.11 3.62
CA ALA A 310 21.71 7.78 3.08
C ALA A 310 20.70 7.29 2.02
N GLY A 311 19.74 8.12 1.59
CA GLY A 311 18.71 7.70 0.64
C GLY A 311 19.12 7.96 -0.80
N ASP A 312 18.81 7.02 -1.70
CA ASP A 312 19.13 7.10 -3.13
C ASP A 312 17.89 7.20 -4.03
N SER A 313 16.68 7.12 -3.46
CA SER A 313 15.44 7.36 -4.20
C SER A 313 14.94 8.80 -4.07
N PRO A 314 14.20 9.32 -5.07
CA PRO A 314 13.76 10.72 -5.09
C PRO A 314 12.82 11.06 -3.95
N ASN A 315 13.09 12.16 -3.24
CA ASN A 315 12.12 12.78 -2.32
C ASN A 315 11.21 13.78 -3.05
N THR A 316 11.64 14.30 -4.20
CA THR A 316 10.84 15.18 -5.06
C THR A 316 10.96 14.70 -6.51
N GLN A 317 9.82 14.46 -7.16
CA GLN A 317 9.77 13.85 -8.49
C GLN A 317 8.49 14.22 -9.23
N VAL A 318 8.60 14.47 -10.53
CA VAL A 318 7.49 14.44 -11.49
C VAL A 318 7.69 13.22 -12.39
N ALA A 319 6.64 12.42 -12.57
CA ALA A 319 6.59 11.34 -13.53
C ALA A 319 5.38 11.55 -14.45
N TRP A 320 5.64 11.60 -15.76
CA TRP A 320 4.63 11.72 -16.80
C TRP A 320 4.51 10.40 -17.54
N PHE A 321 3.27 10.01 -17.84
CA PHE A 321 2.93 8.79 -18.54
C PHE A 321 1.95 9.09 -19.67
N ASP A 322 2.12 8.40 -20.79
CA ASP A 322 1.16 8.39 -21.89
C ASP A 322 0.23 7.19 -21.74
N CYS A 323 -1.04 7.46 -21.43
CA CYS A 323 -2.09 6.46 -21.32
C CYS A 323 -2.98 6.54 -22.57
N ASN A 324 -2.58 5.88 -23.66
CA ASN A 324 -3.30 5.85 -24.93
C ASN A 324 -3.62 7.26 -25.49
N GLY A 325 -2.66 8.19 -25.40
CA GLY A 325 -2.81 9.57 -25.86
C GLY A 325 -3.34 10.53 -24.80
N THR A 326 -3.75 10.06 -23.63
CA THR A 326 -4.15 10.91 -22.50
C THR A 326 -3.04 10.93 -21.45
N PRO A 327 -2.53 12.11 -21.05
CA PRO A 327 -1.45 12.19 -20.07
C PRO A 327 -1.94 11.83 -18.65
N LEU A 328 -1.13 11.04 -17.95
CA LEU A 328 -1.16 10.89 -16.50
C LEU A 328 0.09 11.55 -15.91
N VAL A 329 -0.07 12.41 -14.91
CA VAL A 329 1.07 13.03 -14.21
C VAL A 329 1.03 12.70 -12.73
N PHE A 330 2.16 12.21 -12.23
CA PHE A 330 2.35 11.96 -10.81
C PHE A 330 3.39 12.92 -10.24
N GLU A 331 3.04 13.59 -9.14
CA GLU A 331 3.93 14.52 -8.45
C GLU A 331 4.21 14.06 -7.02
N VAL A 332 5.49 13.94 -6.67
CA VAL A 332 5.98 13.67 -5.31
C VAL A 332 6.66 14.93 -4.79
N ARG A 333 6.31 15.37 -3.58
CA ARG A 333 7.00 16.45 -2.85
C ARG A 333 7.25 16.01 -1.42
N GLY A 334 8.52 15.85 -1.07
CA GLY A 334 8.97 15.48 0.26
C GLY A 334 9.30 16.68 1.16
N LEU A 335 9.72 17.80 0.56
CA LEU A 335 9.98 19.06 1.26
C LEU A 335 8.66 19.81 1.55
N PRO A 336 8.59 20.66 2.58
CA PRO A 336 7.41 21.49 2.82
C PRO A 336 7.24 22.55 1.72
N ARG A 337 6.15 23.31 1.75
CA ARG A 337 5.85 24.31 0.70
C ARG A 337 6.96 25.34 0.48
N ASP A 338 7.69 25.68 1.54
CA ASP A 338 8.78 26.64 1.54
C ASP A 338 9.72 26.41 2.74
N LYS A 339 10.85 27.10 2.76
CA LYS A 339 11.84 27.00 3.85
C LYS A 339 11.26 27.36 5.22
N ALA A 340 10.36 28.35 5.31
CA ALA A 340 9.77 28.80 6.56
C ALA A 340 8.76 27.80 7.14
N ALA A 341 8.16 26.96 6.29
CA ALA A 341 7.28 25.87 6.67
C ALA A 341 8.03 24.63 7.22
N GLN A 342 9.37 24.65 7.25
CA GLN A 342 10.18 23.64 7.95
C GLN A 342 10.06 23.80 9.48
N SER A 343 8.99 23.25 10.05
CA SER A 343 8.70 23.27 11.49
C SER A 343 8.66 21.85 12.11
N ASP A 344 8.11 21.70 13.32
CA ASP A 344 7.78 20.37 13.87
C ASP A 344 6.70 19.65 13.03
N LYS A 345 5.80 20.42 12.40
CA LYS A 345 4.76 19.93 11.49
C LYS A 345 4.90 20.64 10.14
N TRP A 346 5.63 20.01 9.23
CA TRP A 346 5.84 20.52 7.88
C TRP A 346 4.50 20.74 7.15
N GLU A 347 4.24 22.00 6.80
CA GLU A 347 3.10 22.38 5.97
C GLU A 347 3.45 22.10 4.51
N MET A 348 2.65 21.28 3.84
CA MET A 348 2.88 20.87 2.47
C MET A 348 2.17 21.81 1.48
N ASP A 349 2.63 21.78 0.24
CA ASP A 349 1.92 22.41 -0.87
C ASP A 349 0.52 21.83 -1.06
N THR A 350 -0.31 22.56 -1.79
CA THR A 350 -1.53 22.04 -2.39
C THR A 350 -1.60 22.43 -3.86
N TYR A 351 -2.28 21.61 -4.65
CA TYR A 351 -2.70 21.92 -6.00
C TYR A 351 -4.19 21.62 -6.10
N GLU A 352 -4.97 22.63 -6.49
CA GLU A 352 -6.45 22.60 -6.51
C GLU A 352 -7.09 22.07 -5.21
N GLY A 353 -6.48 22.40 -4.07
CA GLY A 353 -6.93 22.00 -2.74
C GLY A 353 -6.50 20.60 -2.29
N GLN A 354 -5.71 19.87 -3.10
CA GLN A 354 -5.18 18.55 -2.74
C GLN A 354 -3.66 18.62 -2.45
N SER A 355 -3.23 17.99 -1.35
CA SER A 355 -1.80 17.73 -1.07
C SER A 355 -1.45 16.27 -1.37
N ILE A 356 -2.25 15.35 -0.87
CA ILE A 356 -2.30 13.96 -1.29
C ILE A 356 -3.70 13.71 -1.82
N GLY A 357 -3.81 13.16 -3.03
CA GLY A 357 -5.10 12.95 -3.68
C GLY A 357 -4.99 12.86 -5.20
N ASN A 358 -6.14 12.90 -5.86
CA ASN A 358 -6.26 12.81 -7.30
C ASN A 358 -7.08 13.95 -7.87
N ILE A 359 -6.71 14.36 -9.08
CA ILE A 359 -7.39 15.44 -9.80
C ILE A 359 -7.49 15.01 -11.26
N VAL A 360 -8.72 14.93 -11.78
CA VAL A 360 -9.02 14.51 -13.15
C VAL A 360 -9.63 15.69 -13.88
N HIS A 361 -8.88 16.23 -14.84
CA HIS A 361 -9.30 17.39 -15.63
C HIS A 361 -9.99 16.91 -16.89
N GLY A 362 -11.17 17.44 -17.18
CA GLY A 362 -11.90 17.21 -18.43
C GLY A 362 -12.45 18.50 -19.02
N GLU A 363 -13.17 18.35 -20.13
CA GLU A 363 -13.79 19.43 -20.87
C GLU A 363 -14.79 20.25 -20.02
N ASN A 364 -15.52 19.58 -19.13
CA ASN A 364 -16.58 20.21 -18.34
C ASN A 364 -16.14 20.71 -16.96
N GLY A 365 -14.88 20.48 -16.58
CA GLY A 365 -14.36 20.87 -15.27
C GLY A 365 -13.43 19.82 -14.68
N VAL A 366 -13.48 19.64 -13.36
CA VAL A 366 -12.51 18.82 -12.62
C VAL A 366 -13.16 17.95 -11.57
N VAL A 367 -12.78 16.67 -11.53
CA VAL A 367 -13.08 15.76 -10.41
C VAL A 367 -11.89 15.70 -9.47
N ARG A 368 -12.12 15.87 -8.17
CA ARG A 368 -11.08 15.72 -7.14
C ARG A 368 -11.44 14.59 -6.18
N ILE A 369 -10.45 13.78 -5.84
CA ILE A 369 -10.63 12.66 -4.90
C ILE A 369 -9.60 12.84 -3.79
N SER A 370 -10.09 12.88 -2.55
CA SER A 370 -9.25 13.11 -1.37
C SER A 370 -8.46 11.87 -0.94
N ASN A 371 -7.35 12.08 -0.24
CA ASN A 371 -6.54 10.99 0.35
C ASN A 371 -7.24 10.17 1.43
N SER A 372 -8.33 10.65 2.04
CA SER A 372 -9.12 9.80 2.95
C SER A 372 -9.91 8.72 2.19
N TYR A 373 -10.02 8.86 0.87
CA TYR A 373 -10.93 8.09 0.03
C TYR A 373 -12.38 8.15 0.48
N SER A 374 -12.74 9.06 1.37
CA SER A 374 -14.10 9.15 1.91
C SER A 374 -14.92 10.27 1.29
N TRP A 375 -14.30 11.03 0.38
CA TRP A 375 -14.83 12.24 -0.20
C TRP A 375 -14.23 12.47 -1.59
N ALA A 376 -15.09 12.86 -2.53
CA ALA A 376 -14.75 13.35 -3.85
C ALA A 376 -15.75 14.42 -4.28
N ASP A 377 -15.38 15.28 -5.23
CA ASP A 377 -16.29 16.26 -5.82
C ASP A 377 -16.03 16.52 -7.30
N PHE A 378 -17.01 17.12 -7.96
CA PHE A 378 -16.92 17.66 -9.31
C PHE A 378 -17.18 19.17 -9.27
N LEU A 379 -16.21 19.93 -9.76
CA LEU A 379 -16.33 21.36 -9.98
C LEU A 379 -16.47 21.64 -11.48
N ASP A 380 -17.37 22.56 -11.86
CA ASP A 380 -17.44 23.06 -13.23
C ASP A 380 -16.25 23.99 -13.57
N ASN A 381 -16.19 24.44 -14.82
CA ASN A 381 -15.13 25.35 -15.29
C ASN A 381 -15.14 26.73 -14.61
N ASP A 382 -16.25 27.12 -13.97
CA ASP A 382 -16.36 28.35 -13.18
C ASP A 382 -15.93 28.14 -11.71
N GLY A 383 -15.57 26.90 -11.34
CA GLY A 383 -15.14 26.51 -10.00
C GLY A 383 -16.30 26.25 -9.04
N ASN A 384 -17.54 26.18 -9.52
CA ASN A 384 -18.69 25.85 -8.67
C ASN A 384 -18.75 24.33 -8.45
N MET A 385 -19.00 23.92 -7.21
CA MET A 385 -19.23 22.52 -6.90
C MET A 385 -20.61 22.10 -7.40
N VAL A 386 -20.62 21.24 -8.43
CA VAL A 386 -21.83 20.71 -9.06
C VAL A 386 -22.28 19.43 -8.36
N GLN A 387 -21.33 18.58 -7.96
CA GLN A 387 -21.62 17.28 -7.34
C GLN A 387 -20.56 16.94 -6.29
N GLU A 388 -21.00 16.22 -5.25
CA GLU A 388 -20.16 15.74 -4.15
C GLU A 388 -20.52 14.27 -3.85
N TRP A 389 -19.51 13.44 -3.57
CA TRP A 389 -19.66 12.06 -3.15
C TRP A 389 -18.99 11.83 -1.80
N LYS A 390 -19.68 11.11 -0.92
CA LYS A 390 -19.22 10.79 0.44
C LYS A 390 -19.43 9.32 0.75
N GLY A 391 -18.48 8.71 1.44
CA GLY A 391 -18.55 7.32 1.87
C GLY A 391 -17.21 6.62 1.75
N GLY A 392 -16.98 5.63 2.61
CA GLY A 392 -15.74 4.85 2.65
C GLY A 392 -15.92 3.43 2.11
N GLY A 393 -15.00 2.55 2.46
CA GLY A 393 -15.07 1.13 2.13
C GLY A 393 -14.30 0.29 3.14
N ASP A 394 -14.61 -1.02 3.18
CA ASP A 394 -13.87 -2.01 3.95
C ASP A 394 -13.27 -3.05 3.01
N HIS A 395 -12.00 -2.84 2.69
CA HIS A 395 -11.25 -3.69 1.78
C HIS A 395 -10.93 -5.08 2.38
N PHE A 396 -10.94 -5.23 3.71
CA PHE A 396 -10.79 -6.54 4.34
C PHE A 396 -12.09 -7.33 4.23
N ALA A 397 -13.23 -6.69 4.46
CA ALA A 397 -14.55 -7.32 4.28
C ALA A 397 -14.74 -7.82 2.84
N ASN A 398 -14.39 -7.02 1.83
CA ASN A 398 -14.49 -7.43 0.43
C ASN A 398 -13.57 -8.61 0.08
N PHE A 399 -12.36 -8.67 0.65
CA PHE A 399 -11.50 -9.84 0.47
C PHE A 399 -12.10 -11.09 1.13
N VAL A 400 -12.59 -10.98 2.37
CA VAL A 400 -13.23 -12.09 3.09
C VAL A 400 -14.47 -12.60 2.35
N GLU A 401 -15.27 -11.70 1.79
CA GLU A 401 -16.41 -12.04 0.92
C GLU A 401 -15.97 -12.85 -0.31
N ALA A 402 -14.96 -12.37 -1.04
CA ALA A 402 -14.42 -13.07 -2.21
C ALA A 402 -13.85 -14.44 -1.86
N VAL A 403 -13.12 -14.57 -0.75
CA VAL A 403 -12.59 -15.85 -0.26
C VAL A 403 -13.71 -16.81 0.13
N ARG A 404 -14.74 -16.31 0.83
CA ARG A 404 -15.89 -17.14 1.25
C ARG A 404 -16.67 -17.68 0.05
N ALA A 405 -16.76 -16.89 -1.02
CA ALA A 405 -17.40 -17.31 -2.27
C ALA A 405 -16.47 -18.14 -3.18
N ASP A 406 -15.17 -18.23 -2.86
CA ASP A 406 -14.12 -18.73 -3.74
C ASP A 406 -14.17 -18.10 -5.15
N ASP A 407 -14.47 -16.79 -5.20
CA ASP A 407 -14.71 -16.05 -6.44
C ASP A 407 -13.85 -14.78 -6.52
N PRO A 408 -12.73 -14.81 -7.27
CA PRO A 408 -11.89 -13.64 -7.48
C PRO A 408 -12.60 -12.47 -8.17
N ALA A 409 -13.71 -12.70 -8.88
CA ALA A 409 -14.45 -11.64 -9.58
C ALA A 409 -15.16 -10.67 -8.62
N LEU A 410 -15.34 -11.06 -7.35
CA LEU A 410 -15.94 -10.19 -6.32
C LEU A 410 -14.97 -9.13 -5.78
N LEU A 411 -13.68 -9.21 -6.12
CA LEU A 411 -12.70 -8.23 -5.67
C LEU A 411 -12.89 -6.87 -6.35
N ASN A 412 -13.03 -5.81 -5.55
CA ASN A 412 -12.95 -4.45 -6.06
C ASN A 412 -11.51 -4.05 -6.45
N ALA A 413 -10.51 -4.67 -5.83
CA ALA A 413 -9.09 -4.42 -6.05
C ALA A 413 -8.35 -5.73 -6.38
N SER A 414 -8.39 -6.12 -7.64
CA SER A 414 -7.75 -7.34 -8.11
C SER A 414 -6.22 -7.24 -8.07
N ILE A 415 -5.54 -8.39 -8.06
CA ILE A 415 -4.08 -8.40 -8.20
C ILE A 415 -3.61 -7.82 -9.53
N GLN A 416 -4.41 -7.91 -10.60
CA GLN A 416 -4.10 -7.27 -11.89
C GLN A 416 -4.04 -5.75 -11.76
N ASP A 417 -4.98 -5.15 -11.04
CA ASP A 417 -4.95 -3.71 -10.76
C ASP A 417 -3.72 -3.34 -9.94
N GLY A 418 -3.40 -4.14 -8.92
CA GLY A 418 -2.21 -3.96 -8.10
C GLY A 418 -0.91 -4.04 -8.91
N HIS A 419 -0.82 -4.99 -9.85
CA HIS A 419 0.31 -5.14 -10.75
C HIS A 419 0.47 -3.90 -11.65
N LEU A 420 -0.58 -3.51 -12.37
CA LEU A 420 -0.50 -2.37 -13.29
C LEU A 420 -0.14 -1.07 -12.54
N SER A 421 -0.80 -0.80 -11.42
CA SER A 421 -0.54 0.41 -10.64
C SER A 421 0.86 0.41 -10.02
N SER A 422 1.40 -0.76 -9.63
CA SER A 422 2.81 -0.88 -9.20
C SER A 422 3.76 -0.67 -10.38
N ALA A 423 3.45 -1.23 -11.55
CA ALA A 423 4.28 -1.12 -12.73
C ALA A 423 4.44 0.34 -13.21
N PHE A 424 3.40 1.17 -13.12
CA PHE A 424 3.53 2.61 -13.37
C PHE A 424 4.56 3.27 -12.45
N CYS A 425 4.51 2.99 -11.15
CA CYS A 425 5.49 3.48 -10.19
C CYS A 425 6.90 2.97 -10.54
N HIS A 426 7.04 1.69 -10.89
CA HIS A 426 8.32 1.09 -11.27
C HIS A 426 8.90 1.73 -12.54
N LEU A 427 8.08 2.00 -13.55
CA LEU A 427 8.48 2.64 -14.80
C LEU A 427 8.90 4.10 -14.59
N GLY A 428 8.22 4.84 -13.71
CA GLY A 428 8.63 6.18 -13.32
C GLY A 428 10.00 6.20 -12.61
N ILE A 429 10.23 5.27 -11.68
CA ILE A 429 11.53 5.08 -11.04
C ILE A 429 12.59 4.60 -12.02
N LEU A 430 12.26 3.69 -12.95
CA LEU A 430 13.20 3.17 -13.95
C LEU A 430 13.67 4.28 -14.90
N SER A 431 12.74 5.13 -15.37
CA SER A 431 13.08 6.32 -16.16
C SER A 431 14.10 7.18 -15.40
N HIS A 432 13.83 7.48 -14.12
CA HIS A 432 14.75 8.24 -13.27
C HIS A 432 16.11 7.56 -13.10
N ARG A 433 16.15 6.27 -12.77
CA ARG A 433 17.39 5.49 -12.54
C ARG A 433 18.30 5.42 -13.76
N LEU A 434 17.72 5.40 -14.96
CA LEU A 434 18.46 5.41 -16.24
C LEU A 434 18.83 6.81 -16.72
N GLY A 435 18.36 7.83 -16.01
CA GLY A 435 18.57 9.24 -16.31
C GLY A 435 19.97 9.73 -15.94
N SER A 436 20.15 11.04 -16.02
CA SER A 436 21.40 11.68 -15.63
C SER A 436 21.14 13.04 -14.96
N PRO A 437 21.98 13.45 -13.99
CA PRO A 437 21.96 14.81 -13.46
C PRO A 437 22.15 15.83 -14.60
N THR A 438 21.32 16.86 -14.65
CA THR A 438 21.33 17.84 -15.74
C THR A 438 20.89 19.24 -15.31
N ASP A 439 21.15 20.22 -16.16
CA ASP A 439 20.64 21.59 -16.04
C ASP A 439 19.14 21.68 -16.31
N THR A 440 18.48 22.64 -15.65
CA THR A 440 17.05 22.90 -15.80
C THR A 440 16.66 23.27 -17.23
N THR A 441 17.54 23.91 -17.99
CA THR A 441 17.31 24.26 -19.41
C THR A 441 17.16 23.02 -20.31
N VAL A 442 17.87 21.94 -19.99
CA VAL A 442 17.74 20.66 -20.69
C VAL A 442 16.39 20.01 -20.35
N VAL A 443 15.98 20.09 -19.09
CA VAL A 443 14.64 19.61 -18.65
C VAL A 443 13.53 20.41 -19.34
N ASP A 444 13.63 21.74 -19.36
CA ASP A 444 12.66 22.63 -20.01
C ASP A 444 12.51 22.26 -21.50
N HIS A 445 13.61 21.95 -22.18
CA HIS A 445 13.57 21.50 -23.56
C HIS A 445 12.89 20.13 -23.71
N ALA A 446 13.22 19.17 -22.85
CA ALA A 446 12.67 17.81 -22.90
C ALA A 446 11.17 17.77 -22.60
N MET A 447 10.68 18.62 -21.68
CA MET A 447 9.27 18.67 -21.29
C MET A 447 8.40 19.49 -22.25
N LYS A 448 9.00 20.32 -23.12
CA LYS A 448 8.28 21.29 -23.96
C LYS A 448 7.17 20.68 -24.82
N SER A 449 7.35 19.45 -25.30
CA SER A 449 6.37 18.77 -26.14
C SER A 449 5.19 18.17 -25.37
N GLU A 450 5.28 18.11 -24.03
CA GLU A 450 4.28 17.51 -23.15
C GLU A 450 3.76 18.57 -22.16
N PRO A 451 2.74 19.38 -22.53
CA PRO A 451 2.34 20.57 -21.78
C PRO A 451 2.04 20.32 -20.30
N THR A 452 1.37 19.21 -19.98
CA THR A 452 1.04 18.81 -18.60
C THR A 452 2.29 18.47 -17.79
N ALA A 453 3.29 17.83 -18.40
CA ALA A 453 4.56 17.53 -17.75
C ALA A 453 5.37 18.81 -17.53
N ASN A 454 5.39 19.71 -18.52
CA ASN A 454 6.08 20.99 -18.44
C ASN A 454 5.49 21.89 -17.34
N GLU A 455 4.16 21.91 -17.22
CA GLU A 455 3.47 22.64 -16.17
C GLU A 455 3.84 22.08 -14.79
N ALA A 456 3.79 20.75 -14.60
CA ALA A 456 4.21 20.08 -13.36
C ALA A 456 5.68 20.31 -12.99
N TRP A 457 6.57 20.24 -13.98
CA TRP A 457 7.97 20.58 -13.81
C TRP A 457 8.16 22.04 -13.38
N GLY A 458 7.43 22.98 -13.97
CA GLY A 458 7.44 24.38 -13.56
C GLY A 458 7.11 24.57 -12.07
N ARG A 459 6.02 23.94 -11.59
CA ARG A 459 5.67 23.97 -10.17
C ARG A 459 6.70 23.28 -9.28
N MET A 460 7.28 22.16 -9.72
CA MET A 460 8.35 21.50 -8.99
C MET A 460 9.57 22.42 -8.84
N ARG A 461 9.95 23.14 -9.91
CA ARG A 461 11.05 24.11 -9.86
C ARG A 461 10.77 25.24 -8.88
N ASP A 462 9.57 25.81 -8.91
CA ASP A 462 9.16 26.88 -7.99
C ASP A 462 9.20 26.40 -6.53
N HIS A 463 8.73 25.17 -6.28
CA HIS A 463 8.80 24.52 -4.96
C HIS A 463 10.24 24.34 -4.45
N LEU A 464 11.16 23.93 -5.33
CA LEU A 464 12.58 23.78 -4.98
C LEU A 464 13.22 25.14 -4.65
N VAL A 465 12.90 26.17 -5.44
CA VAL A 465 13.37 27.55 -5.18
C VAL A 465 12.81 28.07 -3.85
N ALA A 466 11.54 27.82 -3.55
CA ALA A 466 10.91 28.20 -2.27
C ALA A 466 11.56 27.52 -1.05
N ASN A 467 12.22 26.38 -1.25
CA ASN A 467 13.03 25.67 -0.24
C ASN A 467 14.52 26.03 -0.27
N GLU A 468 14.90 27.06 -1.03
CA GLU A 468 16.28 27.57 -1.16
C GLU A 468 17.25 26.55 -1.79
N ILE A 469 16.75 25.64 -2.63
CA ILE A 469 17.59 24.68 -3.36
C ILE A 469 18.21 25.35 -4.59
N ASP A 470 19.54 25.47 -4.63
CA ASP A 470 20.25 26.05 -5.77
C ASP A 470 20.44 25.01 -6.90
N LEU A 471 19.56 25.06 -7.90
CA LEU A 471 19.57 24.14 -9.05
C LEU A 471 20.79 24.29 -9.98
N ARG A 472 21.66 25.28 -9.74
CA ARG A 472 22.96 25.37 -10.43
C ARG A 472 23.98 24.41 -9.83
N THR A 473 23.85 24.07 -8.55
CA THR A 473 24.75 23.14 -7.84
C THR A 473 24.07 21.81 -7.51
N GLU A 474 22.82 21.84 -7.05
CA GLU A 474 21.99 20.67 -6.80
C GLU A 474 21.21 20.31 -8.07
N LYS A 475 21.83 19.52 -8.94
CA LYS A 475 21.21 19.11 -10.20
C LYS A 475 20.03 18.17 -9.98
N VAL A 476 18.97 18.37 -10.74
CA VAL A 476 17.92 17.37 -10.91
C VAL A 476 18.38 16.29 -11.88
N THR A 477 17.82 15.09 -11.76
CA THR A 477 18.01 14.01 -12.73
C THR A 477 16.86 14.05 -13.73
N LEU A 478 17.19 14.24 -15.00
CA LEU A 478 16.25 13.99 -16.10
C LEU A 478 16.32 12.50 -16.43
N GLY A 479 15.19 11.83 -16.23
CA GLY A 479 15.01 10.43 -16.54
C GLY A 479 15.12 10.15 -18.04
N ARG A 480 15.53 8.94 -18.39
CA ARG A 480 15.52 8.47 -19.77
C ARG A 480 14.05 8.31 -20.22
N PRO A 481 13.62 8.89 -21.35
CA PRO A 481 12.31 8.60 -21.91
C PRO A 481 12.25 7.12 -22.29
N LEU A 482 11.23 6.41 -21.83
CA LEU A 482 11.02 4.99 -22.18
C LEU A 482 9.75 4.89 -23.03
N THR A 483 9.82 4.09 -24.10
CA THR A 483 8.66 3.71 -24.92
C THR A 483 8.41 2.22 -24.69
N ILE A 484 7.23 1.88 -24.18
CA ILE A 484 6.88 0.53 -23.79
C ILE A 484 6.18 -0.13 -24.98
N ASP A 485 6.67 -1.31 -25.38
CA ASP A 485 5.92 -2.22 -26.23
C ASP A 485 5.01 -3.07 -25.34
N VAL A 486 3.75 -2.68 -25.26
CA VAL A 486 2.73 -3.32 -24.42
C VAL A 486 2.48 -4.79 -24.83
N ALA A 487 2.67 -5.13 -26.11
CA ALA A 487 2.41 -6.49 -26.59
C ALA A 487 3.51 -7.46 -26.16
N SER A 488 4.77 -7.00 -26.13
CA SER A 488 5.91 -7.82 -25.76
C SER A 488 6.39 -7.59 -24.33
N ASN A 489 5.81 -6.64 -23.59
CA ASN A 489 6.27 -6.18 -22.28
C ASN A 489 7.78 -5.81 -22.27
N THR A 490 8.24 -5.12 -23.32
CA THR A 490 9.63 -4.67 -23.44
C THR A 490 9.74 -3.15 -23.58
N ILE A 491 10.96 -2.61 -23.46
CA ILE A 491 11.24 -1.20 -23.77
C ILE A 491 11.82 -1.12 -25.18
N ALA A 492 11.09 -0.44 -26.06
CA ALA A 492 11.43 -0.34 -27.47
C ALA A 492 12.82 0.28 -27.67
N ARG A 493 13.70 -0.47 -28.35
CA ARG A 493 15.08 -0.07 -28.67
C ARG A 493 15.96 0.23 -27.44
N ASP A 494 15.61 -0.25 -26.24
CA ASP A 494 16.43 -0.13 -25.04
C ASP A 494 16.59 -1.50 -24.33
N PRO A 495 17.60 -2.29 -24.71
CA PRO A 495 17.88 -3.58 -24.08
C PRO A 495 18.30 -3.47 -22.60
N GLN A 496 18.87 -2.34 -22.18
CA GLN A 496 19.24 -2.13 -20.79
C GLN A 496 17.99 -1.96 -19.93
N ALA A 497 17.09 -1.05 -20.34
CA ALA A 497 15.83 -0.81 -19.64
C ALA A 497 14.96 -2.05 -19.63
N THR A 498 14.91 -2.80 -20.73
CA THR A 498 14.16 -4.07 -20.82
C THR A 498 14.65 -5.09 -19.78
N ARG A 499 15.98 -5.26 -19.61
CA ARG A 499 16.51 -6.16 -18.57
C ARG A 499 16.15 -5.73 -17.15
N MET A 500 15.99 -4.43 -16.92
CA MET A 500 15.63 -3.88 -15.60
C MET A 500 14.14 -3.94 -15.28
N LEU A 501 13.29 -4.43 -16.19
CA LEU A 501 11.89 -4.77 -15.90
C LEU A 501 11.77 -6.03 -15.05
N ALA A 502 12.83 -6.84 -15.01
CA ALA A 502 12.97 -8.08 -14.29
C ALA A 502 14.11 -7.98 -13.27
N ARG A 503 14.16 -8.91 -12.31
CA ARG A 503 15.32 -9.11 -11.45
C ARG A 503 15.66 -10.58 -11.34
N THR A 504 16.94 -10.87 -11.10
CA THR A 504 17.37 -12.22 -10.74
C THR A 504 17.24 -12.38 -9.23
N SER A 505 16.34 -13.25 -8.80
CA SER A 505 16.21 -13.63 -7.39
C SER A 505 17.42 -14.45 -6.95
N ARG A 506 17.86 -14.29 -5.71
CA ARG A 506 18.91 -15.14 -5.14
C ARG A 506 18.34 -16.44 -4.56
N PRO A 507 19.04 -17.57 -4.62
CA PRO A 507 18.72 -18.75 -3.80
C PRO A 507 18.78 -18.41 -2.29
N PRO A 508 17.91 -18.99 -1.44
CA PRO A 508 16.77 -19.86 -1.74
C PRO A 508 15.44 -19.11 -1.99
N PHE A 509 15.49 -17.82 -2.33
CA PHE A 509 14.35 -16.90 -2.44
C PHE A 509 13.81 -16.78 -3.87
N GLU A 510 14.00 -17.84 -4.65
CA GLU A 510 13.42 -17.97 -5.98
C GLU A 510 11.93 -18.28 -5.87
N PHE A 511 11.17 -17.71 -6.77
CA PHE A 511 9.74 -17.88 -6.98
C PHE A 511 9.51 -17.71 -8.46
#